data_AF-A0A4Q3XRU0-F1
#
_entry.id   AF-A0A4Q3XRU0-F1
#
_cell.length_a   1.000
_cell.length_b   1.000
_cell.length_c   1.000
_cell.angle_alpha   90.00
_cell.angle_beta   90.00
_cell.angle_gamma   90.00
#
_symmetry.space_group_name_H-M   'P 1'
#
loop_
_entity.id
_entity.type
_entity.pdbx_description
1 polymer ?
#
loop_
_entity_poly.entity_id
_entity_poly.type
_entity_poly.pdbx_seq_one_letter_code
_entity_poly.pdbx_strand_id
1 'polypeptide(L)'
;MPHTVIENTWIPLADGTKLAARIWMPEGAASVPAVLEYLPYRKRDGTCLRDEATYPTFAEAGYAGVRVDIRGSGESGGVIDGEYTPRELSDALAVIDWIGAQ
;
A
#
# COMPACT_ATOMS: atom_id res chain seq x y z
N MET A 1 10.01 11.00 14.77
CA MET A 1 8.75 11.16 15.55
C MET A 1 8.12 9.79 15.70
N PRO A 2 7.39 9.50 16.80
CA PRO A 2 6.66 8.25 16.88
C PRO A 2 5.65 8.13 15.72
N HIS A 3 5.45 6.90 15.24
CA HIS A 3 4.53 6.56 14.17
C HIS A 3 3.72 5.33 14.57
N THR A 4 2.59 5.13 13.90
CA THR A 4 1.76 3.94 14.05
C THR A 4 1.83 3.11 12.78
N VAL A 5 1.66 1.79 12.90
CA VAL A 5 1.67 0.87 11.76
C VAL A 5 0.33 0.14 11.69
N ILE A 6 -0.32 0.23 10.54
CA ILE A 6 -1.45 -0.61 10.19
C ILE A 6 -0.89 -1.77 9.38
N GLU A 7 -0.71 -2.91 10.04
CA GLU A 7 -0.10 -4.12 9.46
C GLU A 7 -0.81 -4.63 8.20
N ASN A 8 -2.13 -4.48 8.18
CA ASN A 8 -2.94 -4.80 7.02
C ASN A 8 -4.24 -3.99 7.00
N THR A 9 -4.52 -3.34 5.88
CA THR A 9 -5.84 -2.84 5.52
C THR A 9 -6.21 -3.33 4.13
N TRP A 10 -7.50 -3.44 3.86
CA TRP A 10 -8.03 -3.96 2.60
C TRP A 10 -8.53 -2.83 1.74
N ILE A 11 -8.02 -2.75 0.51
CA ILE A 11 -8.50 -1.84 -0.53
C ILE A 11 -9.45 -2.65 -1.45
N PRO A 12 -10.78 -2.44 -1.37
CA PRO A 12 -11.71 -3.13 -2.23
C PRO A 12 -11.68 -2.53 -3.64
N LEU A 13 -11.60 -3.39 -4.65
CA LEU A 13 -11.75 -3.04 -6.06
C LEU A 13 -13.19 -3.28 -6.52
N ALA A 14 -13.56 -2.68 -7.65
CA ALA A 14 -14.93 -2.73 -8.18
C ALA A 14 -15.40 -4.16 -8.52
N ASP A 15 -14.46 -5.07 -8.86
CA ASP A 15 -14.75 -6.47 -9.16
C ASP A 15 -14.84 -7.38 -7.91
N GLY A 16 -14.77 -6.80 -6.72
CA GLY A 16 -14.80 -7.51 -5.44
C GLY A 16 -13.45 -8.04 -4.97
N THR A 17 -12.40 -7.91 -5.78
CA THR A 17 -11.02 -8.22 -5.36
C THR A 17 -10.59 -7.28 -4.26
N LYS A 18 -9.78 -7.77 -3.31
CA LYS A 18 -9.21 -6.96 -2.24
C LYS A 18 -7.69 -6.94 -2.38
N LEU A 19 -7.13 -5.74 -2.42
CA LEU A 19 -5.68 -5.55 -2.31
C LEU A 19 -5.29 -5.33 -0.85
N ALA A 20 -4.17 -5.92 -0.45
CA ALA A 20 -3.61 -5.79 0.88
C ALA A 20 -2.63 -4.61 0.91
N ALA A 21 -2.82 -3.71 1.88
CA ALA A 21 -1.93 -2.59 2.11
C ALA A 21 -1.39 -2.59 3.55
N ARG A 22 -0.13 -2.20 3.72
CA ARG A 22 0.47 -1.86 5.03
C ARG A 22 0.77 -0.37 5.04
N ILE A 23 0.44 0.29 6.14
CA ILE A 23 0.51 1.75 6.25
C ILE A 23 1.35 2.15 7.46
N TRP A 24 2.34 3.01 7.25
CA TRP A 24 3.06 3.72 8.31
C TRP A 24 2.52 5.14 8.38
N MET A 25 1.96 5.51 9.51
CA MET A 25 1.24 6.77 9.70
C MET A 25 1.91 7.60 10.81
N PRO A 26 2.15 8.92 10.62
CA PRO A 26 2.59 9.79 11.70
C PRO A 26 1.63 9.68 12.91
N GLU A 27 2.16 9.58 14.13
CA GLU A 27 1.31 9.41 15.32
C GLU A 27 0.36 10.60 15.51
N GLY A 28 -0.92 10.32 15.77
CA GLY A 28 -1.94 11.33 16.03
C GLY A 28 -2.41 12.13 14.81
N ALA A 29 -1.92 11.82 13.60
CA ALA A 29 -2.36 12.47 12.38
C ALA A 29 -3.75 11.99 11.94
N ALA A 30 -4.63 12.93 11.58
CA ALA A 30 -5.93 12.62 11.00
C ALA A 30 -5.87 12.48 9.46
N SER A 31 -5.10 13.32 8.79
CA SER A 31 -4.88 13.28 7.34
C SER A 31 -3.53 13.92 7.00
N VAL A 32 -2.76 13.26 6.14
CA VAL A 32 -1.43 13.69 5.68
C VAL A 32 -1.23 13.26 4.23
N PRO A 33 -0.33 13.91 3.46
CA PRO A 33 0.03 13.43 2.14
C PRO A 33 0.61 12.01 2.20
N ALA A 34 0.39 11.22 1.15
CA ALA A 34 0.82 9.82 1.10
C ALA A 34 1.92 9.58 0.06
N VAL A 35 2.84 8.67 0.38
CA VAL A 35 3.80 8.08 -0.55
C VAL A 35 3.35 6.65 -0.83
N LEU A 36 2.94 6.38 -2.06
CA LEU A 36 2.47 5.06 -2.50
C LEU A 36 3.61 4.24 -3.13
N GLU A 37 3.76 3.00 -2.70
CA GLU A 37 4.50 1.96 -3.42
C GLU A 37 3.58 0.78 -3.76
N TYR A 38 3.48 0.49 -5.04
CA TYR A 38 2.60 -0.52 -5.62
C TYR A 38 3.45 -1.49 -6.44
N LEU A 39 3.69 -2.71 -5.93
CA LEU A 39 4.59 -3.68 -6.58
C LEU A 39 4.32 -5.14 -6.13
N PRO A 40 4.74 -6.16 -6.90
CA PRO A 40 4.38 -7.58 -6.68
C PRO A 40 5.22 -8.34 -5.64
N TYR A 41 6.14 -7.67 -4.94
CA TYR A 41 7.16 -8.34 -4.12
C TYR A 41 6.78 -8.59 -2.65
N ARG A 42 5.49 -8.73 -2.34
CA ARG A 42 4.95 -9.22 -1.05
C ARG A 42 5.46 -8.46 0.19
N LYS A 43 4.62 -7.61 0.79
CA LYS A 43 4.97 -6.73 1.92
C LYS A 43 5.44 -7.41 3.21
N ARG A 44 5.30 -8.74 3.33
CA ARG A 44 5.73 -9.54 4.50
C ARG A 44 6.95 -10.42 4.26
N ASP A 45 7.50 -10.43 3.04
CA ASP A 45 8.56 -11.35 2.66
C ASP A 45 9.92 -10.61 2.58
N GLY A 46 10.67 -10.79 1.50
CA GLY A 46 12.02 -10.24 1.34
C GLY A 46 12.11 -8.72 1.36
N THR A 47 11.00 -7.99 1.13
CA THR A 47 11.00 -6.51 1.24
C THR A 47 10.78 -6.01 2.65
N CYS A 48 10.36 -6.84 3.61
CA CYS A 48 9.96 -6.39 4.95
C CYS A 48 11.04 -5.57 5.66
N LEU A 49 12.30 -6.04 5.67
CA LEU A 49 13.40 -5.30 6.30
C LEU A 49 13.68 -3.95 5.63
N ARG A 50 13.56 -3.87 4.29
CA ARG A 50 13.67 -2.62 3.54
C ARG A 50 12.52 -1.68 3.91
N ASP A 51 11.31 -2.23 4.02
CA ASP A 51 10.12 -1.46 4.34
C ASP A 51 10.25 -0.84 5.75
N GLU A 52 10.69 -1.62 6.75
CA GLU A 52 10.98 -1.12 8.10
C GLU A 52 12.09 -0.06 8.16
N ALA A 53 13.06 -0.11 7.23
CA ALA A 53 14.10 0.92 7.14
C ALA A 53 13.65 2.19 6.40
N THR A 54 12.62 2.09 5.56
CA THR A 54 12.23 3.17 4.62
C THR A 54 11.01 3.92 5.11
N TYR A 55 9.90 3.24 5.37
CA TYR A 55 8.60 3.87 5.60
C TYR A 55 8.50 4.69 6.89
N PRO A 56 9.17 4.32 8.00
CA PRO A 56 9.24 5.21 9.16
C PRO A 56 9.78 6.59 8.80
N THR A 57 10.76 6.70 7.89
CA THR A 57 11.33 8.00 7.50
C THR A 57 10.29 8.93 6.84
N PHE A 58 9.33 8.37 6.09
CA PHE A 58 8.21 9.13 5.55
C PHE A 58 7.27 9.61 6.65
N ALA A 59 6.93 8.73 7.60
CA ALA A 59 6.09 9.09 8.74
C ALA A 59 6.75 10.17 9.62
N GLU A 60 8.06 10.10 9.83
CA GLU A 60 8.82 11.14 10.53
C GLU A 60 8.83 12.47 9.80
N ALA A 61 8.78 12.45 8.47
CA ALA A 61 8.68 13.64 7.62
C ALA A 61 7.23 14.16 7.47
N GLY A 62 6.24 13.54 8.12
CA GLY A 62 4.84 13.96 8.06
C GLY A 62 4.05 13.39 6.88
N TYR A 63 4.49 12.28 6.30
CA TYR A 63 3.81 11.59 5.19
C TYR A 63 3.34 10.20 5.62
N ALA A 64 2.17 9.77 5.13
CA ALA A 64 1.77 8.37 5.24
C ALA A 64 2.52 7.52 4.21
N GLY A 65 3.16 6.46 4.66
CA GLY A 65 3.77 5.45 3.81
C GLY A 65 2.78 4.35 3.47
N VAL A 66 2.42 4.14 2.21
CA VAL A 66 1.40 3.15 1.79
C VAL A 66 2.03 2.09 0.88
N ARG A 67 2.23 0.88 1.43
CA ARG A 67 2.79 -0.27 0.70
C ARG A 67 1.65 -1.20 0.29
N VAL A 68 1.43 -1.35 -1.02
CA VAL A 68 0.37 -2.20 -1.56
C VAL A 68 0.94 -3.41 -2.28
N ASP A 69 0.48 -4.61 -1.89
CA ASP A 69 0.66 -5.80 -2.69
C ASP A 69 -0.31 -5.73 -3.87
N ILE A 70 0.20 -5.75 -5.10
CA ILE A 70 -0.66 -5.71 -6.30
C ILE A 70 -1.52 -6.98 -6.38
N ARG A 71 -2.55 -6.96 -7.22
CA ARG A 71 -3.43 -8.11 -7.47
C ARG A 71 -2.63 -9.40 -7.68
N GLY A 72 -3.03 -10.47 -7.00
CA GLY A 72 -2.41 -11.79 -7.09
C GLY A 72 -1.02 -11.89 -6.47
N SER A 73 -0.57 -10.87 -5.73
CA SER A 73 0.67 -10.89 -4.96
C SER A 73 0.41 -10.79 -3.47
N GLY A 74 1.33 -11.34 -2.67
CA GLY A 74 1.30 -11.19 -1.22
C GLY A 74 0.04 -11.76 -0.59
N GLU A 75 -0.69 -10.89 0.11
CA GLU A 75 -2.00 -11.18 0.72
C GLU A 75 -3.18 -10.71 -0.16
N SER A 76 -2.91 -10.05 -1.29
CA SER A 76 -3.94 -9.58 -2.22
C SER A 76 -4.59 -10.73 -2.98
N GLY A 77 -5.90 -10.59 -3.22
CA GLY A 77 -6.66 -11.55 -4.01
C GLY A 77 -6.37 -11.45 -5.52
N GLY A 78 -6.95 -12.37 -6.28
CA GLY A 78 -6.86 -12.40 -7.74
C GLY A 78 -5.59 -13.07 -8.26
N VAL A 79 -5.23 -12.76 -9.51
CA VAL A 79 -4.07 -13.32 -10.21
C VAL A 79 -3.34 -12.22 -10.96
N ILE A 80 -2.02 -12.30 -11.02
CA ILE A 80 -1.20 -11.50 -11.93
C ILE A 80 -1.42 -12.03 -13.36
N ASP A 81 -1.80 -11.15 -14.30
CA ASP A 81 -2.00 -11.48 -15.73
C ASP A 81 -0.88 -10.98 -16.64
N GLY A 82 0.16 -10.39 -16.06
CA GLY A 82 1.30 -9.83 -16.76
C GLY A 82 1.89 -8.66 -15.99
N GLU A 83 2.90 -8.04 -16.57
CA GLU A 83 3.54 -6.83 -16.04
C GLU A 83 3.04 -5.62 -16.83
N TYR A 84 2.65 -4.56 -16.13
CA TYR A 84 2.14 -3.30 -16.69
C TYR A 84 0.88 -3.46 -17.54
N THR A 85 0.03 -4.45 -17.21
CA THR A 85 -1.21 -4.68 -17.95
C THR A 85 -2.18 -3.51 -17.74
N PRO A 86 -3.12 -3.25 -18.67
CA PRO A 86 -4.16 -2.25 -18.47
C PRO A 86 -4.96 -2.49 -17.17
N ARG A 87 -5.13 -3.75 -16.77
CA ARG A 87 -5.80 -4.10 -15.52
C ARG A 87 -4.97 -3.72 -14.30
N GLU A 88 -3.68 -4.04 -14.30
CA GLU A 88 -2.78 -3.64 -13.21
C GLU A 88 -2.75 -2.11 -13.04
N LEU A 89 -2.65 -1.37 -14.14
CA LEU A 89 -2.65 0.10 -14.11
C LEU A 89 -4.01 0.66 -13.65
N SER A 90 -5.12 0.03 -14.05
CA SER A 90 -6.45 0.40 -13.56
C SER A 90 -6.62 0.13 -12.06
N ASP A 91 -6.08 -0.97 -11.55
CA ASP A 91 -6.07 -1.26 -10.11
C ASP A 91 -5.24 -0.21 -9.36
N ALA A 92 -4.11 0.23 -9.92
CA ALA A 92 -3.29 1.30 -9.33
C ALA A 92 -4.04 2.64 -9.24
N LEU A 93 -4.82 3.01 -10.27
CA LEU A 93 -5.69 4.19 -10.21
C LEU A 93 -6.73 4.08 -9.10
N ALA A 94 -7.36 2.91 -8.96
CA ALA A 94 -8.32 2.67 -7.88
C ALA A 94 -7.68 2.77 -6.48
N VAL A 95 -6.42 2.35 -6.33
CA VAL A 95 -5.64 2.54 -5.09
C VAL A 95 -5.41 4.02 -4.81
N ILE A 96 -5.05 4.81 -5.82
CA ILE A 96 -4.84 6.26 -5.67
C ILE A 96 -6.14 6.96 -5.26
N ASP A 97 -7.25 6.63 -5.93
CA ASP A 97 -8.58 7.16 -5.61
C ASP A 97 -8.99 6.78 -4.17
N TRP A 98 -8.71 5.54 -3.77
CA TRP A 98 -8.96 5.08 -2.40
C TRP A 98 -8.13 5.89 -1.39
N ILE A 99 -6.82 6.08 -1.62
CA ILE A 99 -5.95 6.89 -0.74
C ILE A 99 -6.47 8.33 -0.64
N GLY A 100 -6.89 8.93 -1.74
CA GLY A 100 -7.40 10.31 -1.77
C GLY A 100 -8.74 10.50 -1.05
N ALA A 101 -9.47 9.42 -0.78
CA ALA A 101 -10.77 9.43 -0.11
C ALA A 101 -10.71 9.07 1.38
N GLN A 102 -9.51 8.83 1.94
CA GLN A 102 -9.35 8.53 3.37
C GLN A 102 -9.54 9.75 4.27
#